data_AF-A0A1Q9NB52-F1
#
_entry.id   AF-A0A1Q9NB52-F1
#
_cell.length_a   1.000
_cell.length_b   1.000
_cell.length_c   1.000
_cell.angle_alpha   90.00
_cell.angle_beta   90.00
_cell.angle_gamma   90.00
#
_symmetry.space_group_name_H-M   'P 1'
#
loop_
_entity.id
_entity.type
_entity.pdbx_description
1 polymer ?
#
loop_
_entity_poly.entity_id
_entity_poly.type
_entity_poly.pdbx_seq_one_letter_code
_entity_poly.pdbx_strand_id
1 'polypeptide(L)'
;MNIAEKKHNYPDKSDIVFLIDHGCTYREMQKRFNISAGTMYRALKFYGLKTKNMKNSMGKSNKPNDIEKTLELRKQGKSLTEIAKEFDISEASIYARLKKYYPEYLPISNRYTREEIEKMRDLRQRGYSYQSIADKLDRSVMGIYQNLNRRFRFGNETRIYIIQLNNDS
;
A
#
# COMPACT_ATOMS: atom_id res chain seq x y z
N MET A 1 41.71 -7.47 31.47
CA MET A 1 40.29 -7.07 31.41
C MET A 1 39.57 -8.02 30.46
N ASN A 2 38.70 -8.85 31.01
CA ASN A 2 37.93 -9.86 30.30
C ASN A 2 36.82 -9.15 29.50
N ILE A 3 36.86 -9.19 28.17
CA ILE A 3 35.74 -8.73 27.34
C ILE A 3 34.69 -9.82 27.45
N ALA A 4 33.69 -9.62 28.30
CA ALA A 4 32.55 -10.53 28.39
C ALA A 4 31.84 -10.59 27.03
N GLU A 5 32.04 -11.68 26.29
CA GLU A 5 31.32 -11.95 25.06
C GLU A 5 29.83 -11.96 25.37
N LYS A 6 29.06 -11.03 24.76
CA LYS A 6 27.61 -11.05 24.83
C LYS A 6 27.14 -12.38 24.26
N LYS A 7 26.68 -13.29 25.12
CA LYS A 7 26.14 -14.59 24.74
C LYS A 7 24.95 -14.36 23.82
N HIS A 8 25.17 -14.50 22.51
CA HIS A 8 24.10 -14.37 21.54
C HIS A 8 23.16 -15.58 21.69
N ASN A 9 21.89 -15.33 22.00
CA ASN A 9 20.87 -16.38 22.08
C ASN A 9 20.39 -16.77 20.67
N TYR A 10 21.28 -17.36 19.88
CA TYR A 10 20.99 -17.91 18.56
C TYR A 10 21.05 -19.44 18.60
N PRO A 11 20.31 -20.13 17.70
CA PRO A 11 20.48 -21.56 17.53
C PRO A 11 21.90 -21.90 17.10
N ASP A 12 22.34 -23.12 17.41
CA ASP A 12 23.69 -23.55 17.09
C ASP A 12 23.97 -23.48 15.58
N LYS A 13 25.18 -23.05 15.22
CA LYS A 13 25.58 -22.89 13.82
C LYS A 13 25.49 -24.22 13.06
N SER A 14 25.85 -25.34 13.69
CA SER A 14 25.84 -26.66 13.06
C SER A 14 24.43 -27.12 12.72
N ASP A 15 23.46 -26.90 13.62
CA ASP A 15 22.05 -27.20 13.39
C ASP A 15 21.49 -26.38 12.22
N ILE A 16 21.85 -25.10 12.14
CA ILE A 16 21.42 -24.22 11.05
C ILE A 16 22.00 -24.69 9.71
N VAL A 17 23.29 -25.04 9.67
CA VAL A 17 23.94 -25.56 8.46
C VAL A 17 23.29 -26.87 8.01
N PHE A 18 23.06 -27.80 8.95
CA PHE A 18 22.38 -29.06 8.67
C PHE A 18 21.02 -28.82 8.00
N LEU A 19 20.19 -27.92 8.55
CA LEU A 19 18.87 -27.62 7.98
C LEU A 19 18.97 -26.98 6.59
N ILE A 20 19.96 -26.10 6.37
CA ILE A 20 20.20 -25.49 5.04
C ILE A 20 20.58 -26.55 4.02
N ASP A 21 21.47 -27.48 4.38
CA ASP A 21 21.94 -28.55 3.50
C ASP A 21 20.83 -29.54 3.16
N HIS A 22 19.87 -29.74 4.07
CA HIS A 22 18.66 -30.53 3.85
C HIS A 22 17.53 -29.74 3.16
N GLY A 23 17.82 -28.53 2.66
CA GLY A 23 16.88 -27.73 1.88
C GLY A 23 15.77 -27.07 2.69
N CYS A 24 15.84 -27.06 4.02
CA CYS A 24 14.84 -26.41 4.86
C CYS A 24 14.75 -24.92 4.52
N THR A 25 13.52 -24.44 4.45
CA THR A 25 13.21 -23.04 4.23
C THR A 25 13.44 -22.24 5.50
N TYR A 26 13.60 -20.93 5.29
CA TYR A 26 13.66 -19.95 6.37
C TYR A 26 12.53 -20.11 7.40
N ARG A 27 11.29 -20.31 6.92
CA ARG A 27 10.09 -20.43 7.77
C ARG A 27 10.07 -21.72 8.58
N GLU A 28 10.56 -22.81 8.03
CA GLU A 28 10.67 -24.09 8.74
C GLU A 28 11.70 -24.00 9.85
N MET A 29 12.86 -23.38 9.59
CA MET A 29 13.87 -23.16 10.62
C MET A 29 13.33 -22.28 11.77
N GLN A 30 12.63 -21.18 11.47
CA GLN A 30 11.99 -20.34 12.50
C GLN A 30 11.04 -21.14 13.40
N LYS A 31 10.19 -21.98 12.80
CA LYS A 31 9.25 -22.83 13.55
C LYS A 31 9.98 -23.85 14.40
N ARG A 32 11.00 -24.51 13.82
CA ARG A 32 11.76 -25.57 14.48
C ARG A 32 12.52 -25.07 15.70
N PHE A 33 13.14 -23.89 15.59
CA PHE A 33 13.84 -23.27 16.71
C PHE A 33 12.94 -22.41 17.60
N ASN A 34 11.67 -22.26 17.24
CA ASN A 34 10.71 -21.38 17.93
C ASN A 34 11.23 -19.95 18.12
N ILE A 35 11.78 -19.34 17.06
CA ILE A 35 12.32 -17.97 17.11
C ILE A 35 11.69 -17.05 16.07
N SER A 36 11.73 -15.75 16.38
CA SER A 36 11.23 -14.72 15.48
C SER A 36 12.00 -14.67 14.16
N ALA A 37 11.36 -14.14 13.11
CA ALA A 37 12.01 -13.84 11.84
C ALA A 37 13.23 -12.95 12.03
N GLY A 38 13.14 -11.91 12.86
CA GLY A 38 14.28 -11.02 13.11
C GLY A 38 15.45 -11.74 13.77
N THR A 39 15.18 -12.66 14.69
CA THR A 39 16.22 -13.44 15.39
C THR A 39 16.93 -14.39 14.44
N MET A 40 16.18 -15.12 13.60
CA MET A 40 16.76 -16.03 12.61
C MET A 40 17.63 -15.28 11.58
N TYR A 41 17.19 -14.11 11.11
CA TYR A 41 17.96 -13.29 10.19
C TYR A 41 19.30 -12.85 10.80
N ARG A 42 19.26 -12.39 12.05
CA ARG A 42 20.48 -11.99 12.77
C ARG A 42 21.41 -13.17 13.03
N ALA A 43 20.88 -14.35 13.34
CA ALA A 43 21.67 -15.58 13.49
C ALA A 43 22.41 -15.94 12.20
N LEU A 44 21.70 -16.02 11.06
CA LEU A 44 22.31 -16.30 9.76
C LEU A 44 23.39 -15.26 9.40
N LYS A 45 23.11 -13.97 9.62
CA LYS A 45 24.07 -12.89 9.38
C LYS A 45 25.29 -13.01 10.30
N PHE A 46 25.08 -13.32 11.58
CA PHE A 46 26.14 -13.50 12.57
C PHE A 46 27.08 -14.66 12.19
N TYR A 47 26.52 -15.78 11.69
CA TYR A 47 27.29 -16.94 11.27
C TYR A 47 27.82 -16.89 9.83
N GLY A 48 27.51 -15.83 9.07
CA GLY A 48 27.91 -15.67 7.67
C GLY A 48 27.22 -16.65 6.71
N LEU A 49 26.07 -17.21 7.09
CA LEU A 49 25.36 -18.23 6.32
C LEU A 49 24.41 -17.61 5.30
N LYS A 50 24.35 -18.19 4.11
CA LYS A 50 23.39 -17.86 3.06
C LYS A 50 22.56 -19.10 2.74
N THR A 51 21.24 -18.97 2.73
CA THR A 51 20.36 -20.07 2.30
C THR A 51 20.09 -19.92 0.80
N LYS A 52 20.15 -21.01 0.03
CA LYS A 52 19.78 -21.00 -1.41
C LYS A 52 18.31 -20.59 -1.61
N ASN A 53 17.48 -20.76 -0.58
CA ASN A 53 16.08 -20.35 -0.50
C ASN A 53 15.89 -18.98 0.17
N MET A 54 16.88 -18.07 0.08
CA MET A 54 16.74 -16.64 0.42
C MET A 54 15.83 -15.87 -0.54
N LYS A 55 14.98 -16.55 -1.32
CA LYS A 55 13.79 -15.94 -1.90
C LYS A 55 12.85 -15.64 -0.75
N ASN A 56 13.11 -14.51 -0.11
CA ASN A 56 12.15 -13.64 0.50
C ASN A 56 10.71 -14.08 0.16
N SER A 57 9.92 -14.36 1.18
CA SER A 57 8.46 -14.13 1.16
C SER A 57 8.09 -12.66 0.83
N MET A 58 9.07 -11.84 0.43
CA MET A 58 9.08 -10.42 0.10
C MET A 58 9.56 -10.20 -1.35
N GLY A 59 9.23 -11.13 -2.25
CA GLY A 59 9.63 -11.07 -3.66
C GLY A 59 8.74 -11.94 -4.55
N LYS A 60 7.42 -11.95 -4.32
CA LYS A 60 6.48 -12.61 -5.24
C LYS A 60 6.18 -11.67 -6.42
N SER A 61 7.05 -11.81 -7.41
CA SER A 61 6.95 -11.55 -8.85
C SER A 61 6.44 -10.17 -9.33
N ASN A 62 7.38 -9.32 -9.71
CA ASN A 62 7.18 -8.35 -10.80
C ASN A 62 7.81 -8.92 -12.08
N LYS A 63 7.42 -10.14 -12.47
CA LYS A 63 7.83 -10.63 -13.79
C LYS A 63 7.18 -9.72 -14.84
N PRO A 64 7.86 -9.38 -15.96
CA PRO A 64 7.26 -8.57 -17.02
C PRO A 64 5.86 -9.08 -17.44
N ASN A 65 5.72 -10.40 -17.57
CA ASN A 65 4.44 -11.05 -17.90
C ASN A 65 3.34 -10.79 -16.84
N ASP A 66 3.68 -10.72 -15.55
CA ASP A 66 2.71 -10.44 -14.50
C ASP A 66 2.27 -8.97 -14.52
N ILE A 67 3.14 -8.07 -14.95
CA ILE A 67 2.85 -6.63 -15.12
C ILE A 67 1.87 -6.42 -16.27
N GLU A 68 2.15 -7.01 -17.43
CA GLU A 68 1.28 -6.94 -18.61
C GLU A 68 -0.09 -7.59 -18.33
N LYS A 69 -0.10 -8.79 -17.75
CA LYS A 69 -1.36 -9.45 -17.37
C LYS A 69 -2.15 -8.65 -16.32
N THR A 70 -1.48 -7.95 -15.39
CA THR A 70 -2.16 -7.03 -14.45
C THR A 70 -2.89 -5.91 -15.19
N LEU A 71 -2.25 -5.33 -16.21
CA LEU A 71 -2.85 -4.27 -17.03
C LEU A 71 -4.04 -4.79 -17.85
N GLU A 72 -3.92 -5.95 -18.49
CA GLU A 72 -5.01 -6.56 -19.25
C GLU A 72 -6.25 -6.77 -18.39
N LEU A 73 -6.08 -7.32 -17.19
CA LEU A 73 -7.19 -7.54 -16.26
C LEU A 73 -7.82 -6.22 -15.80
N ARG A 74 -7.05 -5.14 -15.63
CA ARG A 74 -7.59 -3.80 -15.36
C ARG A 74 -8.39 -3.24 -16.53
N LYS A 75 -7.91 -3.42 -17.77
CA LYS A 75 -8.62 -3.02 -18.99
C LYS A 75 -9.94 -3.78 -19.16
N GLN A 76 -10.01 -5.02 -18.69
CA GLN A 76 -11.24 -5.81 -18.61
C GLN A 76 -12.20 -5.37 -17.49
N GLY A 77 -11.82 -4.35 -16.70
CA GLY A 77 -12.66 -3.80 -15.62
C GLY A 77 -12.54 -4.52 -14.28
N LYS A 78 -11.66 -5.52 -14.13
CA LYS A 78 -11.46 -6.19 -12.83
C LYS A 78 -10.92 -5.22 -11.77
N SER A 79 -11.41 -5.39 -10.56
CA SER A 79 -10.95 -4.69 -9.36
C SER A 79 -9.58 -5.18 -8.91
N LEU A 80 -8.87 -4.38 -8.11
CA LEU A 80 -7.57 -4.77 -7.56
C LEU A 80 -7.67 -6.05 -6.70
N THR A 81 -8.78 -6.23 -5.99
CA THR A 81 -9.05 -7.39 -5.15
C THR A 81 -9.25 -8.66 -5.98
N GLU A 82 -9.95 -8.59 -7.11
CA GLU A 82 -10.12 -9.75 -8.02
C GLU A 82 -8.79 -10.14 -8.66
N ILE A 83 -8.01 -9.15 -9.10
CA ILE A 83 -6.69 -9.38 -9.66
C ILE A 83 -5.76 -9.99 -8.60
N ALA A 84 -5.79 -9.48 -7.37
CA ALA A 84 -5.01 -10.00 -6.24
C ALA A 84 -5.30 -11.48 -5.98
N LYS A 85 -6.58 -11.88 -6.03
CA LYS A 85 -7.01 -13.29 -5.92
C LYS A 85 -6.46 -14.13 -7.07
N GLU A 86 -6.51 -13.62 -8.31
CA GLU A 86 -6.02 -14.35 -9.49
C GLU A 86 -4.51 -14.61 -9.44
N PHE A 87 -3.74 -13.68 -8.86
CA PHE A 87 -2.29 -13.81 -8.71
C PHE A 87 -1.84 -14.44 -7.37
N ASP A 88 -2.76 -14.76 -6.45
CA ASP A 88 -2.45 -15.18 -5.07
C ASP A 88 -1.45 -14.24 -4.36
N ILE A 89 -1.70 -12.93 -4.48
CA ILE A 89 -0.90 -11.88 -3.82
C ILE A 89 -1.79 -10.84 -3.16
N SER A 90 -1.19 -9.94 -2.39
CA SER A 90 -1.95 -8.88 -1.72
C SER A 90 -2.42 -7.81 -2.72
N GLU A 91 -3.56 -7.18 -2.41
CA GLU A 91 -4.06 -6.01 -3.15
C GLU A 91 -3.03 -4.86 -3.16
N ALA A 92 -2.32 -4.67 -2.05
CA ALA A 92 -1.24 -3.69 -1.95
C ALA A 92 -0.12 -3.95 -2.95
N SER A 93 0.17 -5.22 -3.26
CA SER A 93 1.16 -5.59 -4.28
C SER A 93 0.68 -5.22 -5.69
N ILE A 94 -0.59 -5.47 -6.01
CA ILE A 94 -1.19 -5.04 -7.29
C ILE A 94 -1.20 -3.51 -7.40
N TYR A 95 -1.61 -2.82 -6.33
CA TYR A 95 -1.58 -1.35 -6.26
C TYR A 95 -0.17 -0.81 -6.50
N ALA A 96 0.84 -1.34 -5.82
CA ALA A 96 2.23 -0.92 -6.00
C ALA A 96 2.73 -1.17 -7.42
N ARG A 97 2.33 -2.28 -8.03
CA ARG A 97 2.67 -2.62 -9.43
C ARG A 97 2.05 -1.62 -10.40
N LEU A 98 0.75 -1.36 -10.30
CA LEU A 98 0.08 -0.36 -11.14
C LEU A 98 0.65 1.04 -10.92
N LYS A 99 0.84 1.46 -9.67
CA LYS A 99 1.42 2.77 -9.36
C LYS A 99 2.78 2.99 -10.02
N LYS A 100 3.59 1.93 -10.15
CA LYS A 100 4.93 2.02 -10.73
C LYS A 100 4.93 2.04 -12.25
N TYR A 101 4.07 1.25 -12.90
CA TYR A 101 4.14 1.01 -14.34
C TYR A 101 2.97 1.63 -15.13
N TYR A 102 1.79 1.76 -14.53
CA TYR A 102 0.53 2.21 -15.15
C TYR A 102 -0.33 3.02 -14.16
N PRO A 103 0.16 4.15 -13.62
CA PRO A 103 -0.52 4.91 -12.58
C PRO A 103 -1.92 5.40 -12.98
N GLU A 104 -2.17 5.61 -14.27
CA GLU A 104 -3.46 6.00 -14.84
C GLU A 104 -4.55 4.92 -14.70
N TYR A 105 -4.19 3.66 -14.46
CA TYR A 105 -5.12 2.56 -14.21
C TYR A 105 -5.37 2.32 -12.71
N LEU A 106 -4.82 3.16 -11.84
CA LEU A 106 -5.16 3.14 -10.41
C LEU A 106 -6.61 3.56 -10.19
N PRO A 107 -7.29 2.97 -9.19
CA PRO A 107 -8.57 3.50 -8.76
C PRO A 107 -8.39 4.94 -8.28
N ILE A 108 -9.34 5.79 -8.65
CA ILE A 108 -9.43 7.15 -8.15
C ILE A 108 -9.53 7.09 -6.62
N SER A 109 -8.57 7.72 -5.93
CA SER A 109 -8.51 7.73 -4.46
C SER A 109 -9.77 8.32 -3.86
N ASN A 110 -10.44 7.67 -2.92
CA ASN A 110 -11.57 8.28 -2.19
C ASN A 110 -11.20 9.53 -1.38
N ARG A 111 -9.90 9.79 -1.17
CA ARG A 111 -9.40 11.00 -0.55
C ARG A 111 -9.19 12.09 -1.59
N TYR A 112 -9.66 13.29 -1.25
CA TYR A 112 -9.41 14.51 -2.00
C TYR A 112 -8.14 15.17 -1.51
N THR A 113 -7.31 15.66 -2.42
CA THR A 113 -6.15 16.48 -2.07
C THR A 113 -6.59 17.89 -1.67
N ARG A 114 -5.67 18.64 -1.06
CA ARG A 114 -5.93 20.03 -0.70
C ARG A 114 -6.24 20.88 -1.93
N GLU A 115 -5.49 20.69 -3.00
CA GLU A 115 -5.63 21.40 -4.27
C GLU A 115 -6.98 21.08 -4.92
N GLU A 116 -7.43 19.82 -4.86
CA GLU A 116 -8.76 19.44 -5.35
C GLU A 116 -9.87 20.14 -4.55
N ILE A 117 -9.76 20.19 -3.22
CA ILE A 117 -10.73 20.88 -2.35
C ILE A 117 -10.75 22.39 -2.64
N GLU A 118 -9.59 23.02 -2.80
CA GLU A 118 -9.48 24.43 -3.16
C GLU A 118 -10.11 24.70 -4.53
N LYS A 119 -9.86 23.83 -5.51
CA LYS A 119 -10.48 23.91 -6.85
C LYS A 119 -11.99 23.71 -6.80
N MET A 120 -12.52 22.80 -5.98
CA MET A 120 -13.98 22.67 -5.78
C MET A 120 -14.61 23.95 -5.26
N ARG A 121 -13.94 24.62 -4.32
CA ARG A 121 -14.43 25.88 -3.72
C ARG A 121 -14.44 27.00 -4.74
N ASP A 122 -13.35 27.17 -5.48
CA ASP A 122 -13.27 28.15 -6.58
C ASP A 122 -14.36 27.91 -7.62
N LEU A 123 -14.54 26.68 -8.09
CA LEU A 123 -15.61 26.34 -9.04
C LEU A 123 -17.01 26.62 -8.46
N ARG A 124 -17.23 26.33 -7.18
CA ARG A 124 -18.51 26.63 -6.54
C ARG A 124 -18.78 28.12 -6.43
N GLN A 125 -17.77 28.93 -6.12
CA GLN A 125 -17.86 30.39 -6.10
C GLN A 125 -18.16 30.98 -7.48
N ARG A 126 -17.66 30.35 -8.55
CA ARG A 126 -17.97 30.71 -9.95
C ARG A 126 -19.37 30.26 -10.40
N GLY A 127 -20.19 29.72 -9.50
CA GLY A 127 -21.57 29.32 -9.78
C GLY A 127 -21.76 27.92 -10.37
N TYR A 128 -20.71 27.10 -10.48
CA TYR A 128 -20.86 25.75 -11.01
C TYR A 128 -21.72 24.87 -10.08
N SER A 129 -22.57 24.05 -10.68
CA SER A 129 -23.36 23.03 -9.96
C SER A 129 -22.46 21.92 -9.40
N TYR A 130 -22.91 21.21 -8.37
CA TYR A 130 -22.17 20.05 -7.84
C TYR A 130 -21.93 18.98 -8.91
N GLN A 131 -22.88 18.78 -9.83
CA GLN A 131 -22.73 17.86 -10.97
C GLN A 131 -21.58 18.31 -11.88
N SER A 132 -21.58 19.57 -12.31
CA SER A 132 -20.56 20.08 -13.22
C SER A 132 -19.16 20.07 -12.59
N ILE A 133 -19.07 20.25 -11.26
CA ILE A 133 -17.81 20.12 -10.52
C ILE A 133 -17.36 18.65 -10.47
N ALA A 134 -18.28 17.73 -10.21
CA ALA A 134 -18.03 16.29 -10.17
C ALA A 134 -17.48 15.79 -11.51
N ASP A 135 -18.12 16.18 -12.61
CA ASP A 135 -17.70 15.83 -13.97
C ASP A 135 -16.31 16.39 -14.30
N LYS A 136 -16.02 17.65 -13.92
CA LYS A 136 -14.72 18.29 -14.15
C LYS A 136 -13.57 17.67 -13.38
N LEU A 137 -13.84 17.09 -12.22
CA LEU A 137 -12.81 16.49 -11.36
C LEU A 137 -12.73 14.98 -11.51
N ASP A 138 -13.62 14.37 -12.30
CA ASP A 138 -13.84 12.93 -12.39
C ASP A 138 -14.11 12.31 -11.01
N ARG A 139 -15.11 12.87 -10.32
CA ARG A 139 -15.44 12.55 -8.92
C ARG A 139 -16.93 12.31 -8.76
N SER A 140 -17.32 11.70 -7.64
CA SER A 140 -18.74 11.55 -7.33
C SER A 140 -19.34 12.87 -6.84
N VAL A 141 -20.57 13.16 -7.27
CA VAL A 141 -21.35 14.33 -6.82
C VAL A 141 -21.49 14.35 -5.30
N MET A 142 -21.74 13.18 -4.70
CA MET A 142 -21.84 13.05 -3.24
C MET A 142 -20.53 13.41 -2.54
N GLY A 143 -19.38 13.02 -3.10
CA GLY A 143 -18.08 13.40 -2.55
C GLY A 143 -17.83 14.92 -2.65
N ILE A 144 -18.23 15.55 -3.76
CA ILE A 144 -18.19 17.02 -3.89
C ILE A 144 -19.08 17.68 -2.83
N TYR A 145 -20.34 17.24 -2.70
CA TYR A 145 -21.29 17.73 -1.72
C TYR A 145 -20.73 17.61 -0.29
N GLN A 146 -20.19 16.44 0.07
CA GLN A 146 -19.62 16.20 1.40
C GLN A 146 -18.41 17.11 1.68
N ASN A 147 -17.52 17.34 0.71
CA ASN A 147 -16.36 18.20 0.91
C ASN A 147 -16.72 19.69 0.96
N LEU A 148 -17.74 20.13 0.22
CA LEU A 148 -18.17 21.53 0.25
C LEU A 148 -19.08 21.86 1.45
N ASN A 149 -19.84 20.88 1.96
CA ASN A 149 -20.78 21.07 3.07
C ASN A 149 -20.26 20.58 4.44
N ARG A 150 -19.10 19.92 4.49
CA ARG A 150 -18.41 19.67 5.76
C ARG A 150 -17.97 21.00 6.37
N ARG A 151 -18.46 21.29 7.59
CA ARG A 151 -17.88 22.32 8.45
C ARG A 151 -16.43 21.92 8.78
N PHE A 152 -15.45 22.50 8.10
CA PHE A 152 -14.06 22.33 8.48
C PHE A 152 -13.78 23.13 9.76
N ARG A 153 -13.42 22.46 10.85
CA ARG A 153 -12.71 23.09 11.97
C ARG A 153 -11.24 23.23 11.58
N PHE A 154 -10.81 24.44 11.25
CA PHE A 154 -9.41 24.78 11.04
C PHE A 154 -8.85 25.41 12.32
N GLY A 155 -8.23 24.62 13.21
CA GLY A 155 -7.66 25.17 14.45
C GLY A 155 -8.67 26.03 15.24
N ASN A 156 -8.21 27.17 15.77
CA ASN A 156 -9.01 28.10 16.58
C ASN A 156 -9.82 29.12 15.75
N GLU A 157 -9.75 29.08 14.41
CA GLU A 157 -10.47 30.02 13.56
C GLU A 157 -11.54 29.30 12.74
N THR A 158 -12.79 29.52 13.16
CA THR A 158 -13.96 29.06 12.40
C THR A 158 -14.24 30.08 11.30
N ARG A 159 -13.74 29.86 10.08
CA ARG A 159 -14.24 30.60 8.91
C ARG A 159 -15.49 29.92 8.37
N ILE A 160 -16.63 30.44 8.76
CA ILE A 160 -17.95 30.07 8.25
C ILE A 160 -18.10 30.71 6.86
N TYR A 161 -18.03 29.90 5.81
CA TYR A 161 -18.54 30.31 4.49
C TYR A 161 -19.87 29.59 4.28
N ILE A 162 -20.93 30.15 4.86
CA ILE A 162 -22.29 29.86 4.40
C ILE A 162 -22.37 30.51 3.03
N ILE A 163 -22.20 29.73 1.97
CA ILE A 163 -22.62 30.16 0.64
C ILE A 163 -24.15 30.19 0.73
N GLN A 164 -24.71 31.39 0.83
CA GLN A 164 -26.15 31.61 0.76
C GLN A 164 -26.68 30.87 -0.47
N LEU A 165 -27.57 29.92 -0.24
CA LEU A 165 -28.39 29.34 -1.29
C LEU A 165 -29.32 30.46 -1.75
N ASN A 166 -28.94 31.16 -2.83
CA ASN A 166 -29.91 31.95 -3.56
C ASN A 166 -30.90 30.96 -4.19
N ASN A 167 -32.04 30.82 -3.51
CA ASN A 167 -33.24 30.24 -4.08
C ASN A 167 -33.76 31.26 -5.09
N ASP A 168 -33.39 31.12 -6.35
CA ASP A 168 -34.02 31.87 -7.42
C ASP A 168 -35.40 31.24 -7.70
N SER A 169 -36.45 32.01 -7.41
CA SER A 169 -37.81 31.85 -7.93
C SER A 169 -37.97 32.67 -9.20
#